data_AF-A0A8H6SWQ6-F1
#
_entry.id   AF-A0A8H6SWQ6-F1
#
_cell.length_a   1.000
_cell.length_b   1.000
_cell.length_c   1.000
_cell.angle_alpha   90.00
_cell.angle_beta   90.00
_cell.angle_gamma   90.00
#
_symmetry.space_group_name_H-M   'P 1'
#
loop_
_entity.id
_entity.type
_entity.pdbx_description
1 polymer ?
#
loop_
_entity_poly.entity_id
_entity_poly.type
_entity_poly.pdbx_seq_one_letter_code
_entity_poly.pdbx_strand_id
1 'polypeptide(L)'
;MAPEPLPPVGYLSRKSLPIKRMDAEPLTREDLQYGKSRDASSHAYHFMRALDFLFHVFDNNQNVFHSPQGKLVPFRQLYLDALYSSNKCSKVLKDRMTESPAFGIEFSKIALLVNVARINTTMAFFPEMKTALRTYHPVPSLQKTDGNAQDAPRIKNCLKAALLPSEFKSVPPSTPDEIIAKRVAGLRPPTSVVNLIFVLYNHAAPTANRHFDGTINFLDLFLPKPMSSPDRANAFLWLIYHYLEDSVGPNPFDDAYSAANKGKAPAIKRLTKEDQALENVDTPEEKEFGKKMTNIRNDFLTKLVMGTIDDHKKTKDILPQYTTTIPPPPKPGEPYKYYIPDPEREMAKKISKMRGKFYHKIARITPPPGDERSMLDQAWHVVMNHDPLEDSSEESQDEGTAIDYSRRLSILTQLRARSPTPDLTLVDDEPPRFRRDIEWD
;
A
#
# COMPACT_ATOMS: atom_id res chain seq x y z
N MET A 1 -20.98 9.60 35.64
CA MET A 1 -20.25 9.44 34.36
C MET A 1 -21.08 8.48 33.52
N ALA A 2 -21.63 8.92 32.39
CA ALA A 2 -22.39 8.01 31.52
C ALA A 2 -21.41 6.96 30.94
N PRO A 3 -21.79 5.68 30.84
CA PRO A 3 -20.92 4.67 30.25
C PRO A 3 -20.62 5.06 28.80
N GLU A 4 -19.35 5.01 28.40
CA GLU A 4 -19.00 5.23 27.00
C GLU A 4 -19.77 4.24 26.11
N PRO A 5 -20.33 4.69 24.98
CA PRO A 5 -21.03 3.80 24.07
C PRO A 5 -20.05 2.73 23.57
N LEU A 6 -20.42 1.46 23.74
CA LEU A 6 -19.63 0.34 23.24
C LEU A 6 -19.38 0.55 21.74
N PRO A 7 -18.12 0.44 21.29
CA PRO A 7 -17.81 0.64 19.88
C PRO A 7 -18.56 -0.39 19.03
N PRO A 8 -19.01 -0.03 17.82
CA PRO A 8 -19.67 -0.97 16.92
C PRO A 8 -18.82 -2.22 16.71
N VAL A 9 -19.47 -3.39 16.64
CA VAL A 9 -18.79 -4.68 16.38
C VAL A 9 -17.87 -4.52 15.17
N GLY A 10 -16.58 -4.86 15.31
CA GLY A 10 -15.58 -4.75 14.24
C GLY A 10 -14.94 -3.37 14.03
N TYR A 11 -15.37 -2.31 14.72
CA TYR A 11 -14.73 -0.98 14.67
C TYR A 11 -13.26 -1.05 15.14
N LEU A 12 -13.03 -1.68 16.28
CA LEU A 12 -11.69 -1.87 16.82
C LEU A 12 -10.81 -2.68 15.86
N SER A 13 -11.36 -3.74 15.28
CA SER A 13 -10.66 -4.59 14.32
C SER A 13 -10.20 -3.81 13.09
N ARG A 14 -11.03 -2.93 12.53
CA ARG A 14 -10.65 -2.07 11.40
C ARG A 14 -9.56 -1.07 11.75
N LYS A 15 -9.64 -0.45 12.93
CA LYS A 15 -8.66 0.53 13.40
C LYS A 15 -7.29 -0.12 13.64
N SER A 16 -7.26 -1.35 14.14
CA SER A 16 -6.04 -2.10 14.43
C SER A 16 -5.52 -2.90 13.22
N LEU A 17 -6.26 -2.94 12.11
CA LEU A 17 -5.91 -3.81 11.00
C LEU A 17 -4.63 -3.39 10.29
N PRO A 18 -4.41 -2.11 9.92
CA PRO A 18 -3.19 -1.74 9.22
C PRO A 18 -1.97 -1.85 10.16
N ILE A 19 -0.92 -2.55 9.72
CA ILE A 19 0.35 -2.61 10.44
C ILE A 19 0.98 -1.21 10.47
N LYS A 20 1.50 -0.81 11.64
CA LYS A 20 2.21 0.44 11.83
C LYS A 20 3.60 0.13 12.36
N ARG A 21 4.61 0.44 11.55
CA ARG A 21 6.03 0.23 11.82
C ARG A 21 6.81 1.46 11.32
N MET A 22 7.96 1.73 11.91
CA MET A 22 8.85 2.81 11.45
C MET A 22 9.56 2.42 10.15
N ASP A 23 10.07 3.39 9.39
CA ASP A 23 10.80 3.09 8.15
C ASP A 23 11.96 2.11 8.43
N ALA A 24 12.19 1.19 7.48
CA ALA A 24 13.16 0.11 7.57
C ALA A 24 12.88 -0.98 8.63
N GLU A 25 11.85 -0.87 9.47
CA GLU A 25 11.48 -1.95 10.39
C GLU A 25 10.87 -3.14 9.61
N PRO A 26 11.32 -4.37 9.86
CA PRO A 26 10.79 -5.57 9.22
C PRO A 26 9.35 -5.85 9.66
N LEU A 27 8.53 -6.32 8.72
CA LEU A 27 7.25 -6.95 9.03
C LEU A 27 7.51 -8.39 9.48
N THR A 28 7.32 -8.64 10.77
CA THR A 28 7.55 -9.94 11.41
C THR A 28 6.44 -10.93 11.11
N ARG A 29 6.68 -12.19 11.44
CA ARG A 29 5.63 -13.22 11.39
C ARG A 29 4.42 -12.88 12.25
N GLU A 30 4.61 -12.30 13.43
CA GLU A 30 3.52 -11.83 14.29
C GLU A 30 2.72 -10.72 13.59
N ASP A 31 3.40 -9.79 12.92
CA ASP A 31 2.73 -8.74 12.15
C ASP A 31 1.89 -9.28 10.99
N LEU A 32 2.31 -10.39 10.37
CA LEU A 32 1.68 -10.95 9.19
C LEU A 32 0.71 -12.11 9.50
N GLN A 33 0.79 -12.67 10.70
CA GLN A 33 0.21 -13.97 11.07
C GLN A 33 0.66 -15.08 10.09
N TYR A 34 1.98 -15.13 9.83
CA TYR A 34 2.58 -16.02 8.84
C TYR A 34 3.96 -16.52 9.24
N GLY A 35 4.21 -17.82 9.08
CA GLY A 35 5.50 -18.45 9.25
C GLY A 35 5.75 -19.65 8.32
N LYS A 36 7.01 -20.10 8.31
CA LYS A 36 7.51 -21.26 7.53
C LYS A 36 8.74 -21.84 8.24
N SER A 37 8.84 -23.15 8.47
CA SER A 37 10.13 -23.77 8.78
C SER A 37 10.38 -25.08 8.03
N ARG A 38 11.67 -25.38 7.87
CA ARG A 38 12.33 -26.32 6.96
C ARG A 38 12.13 -27.81 7.32
N ASP A 39 12.31 -28.59 6.25
CA ASP A 39 12.68 -30.01 6.14
C ASP A 39 11.70 -31.07 6.69
N ALA A 40 11.35 -32.01 5.81
CA ALA A 40 10.17 -32.88 5.91
C ALA A 40 10.40 -34.19 6.68
N SER A 41 11.51 -34.33 7.41
CA SER A 41 12.04 -35.63 7.82
C SER A 41 11.89 -36.01 9.31
N SER A 42 11.32 -35.16 10.19
CA SER A 42 11.23 -35.47 11.63
C SER A 42 9.82 -35.35 12.23
N HIS A 43 9.37 -36.42 12.90
CA HIS A 43 8.03 -36.58 13.51
C HIS A 43 7.75 -35.66 14.71
N ALA A 44 8.77 -35.14 15.39
CA ALA A 44 8.59 -34.17 16.48
C ALA A 44 8.14 -32.78 15.98
N TYR A 45 8.24 -32.51 14.67
CA TYR A 45 8.02 -31.20 14.05
C TYR A 45 6.65 -31.03 13.38
N HIS A 46 5.80 -32.07 13.39
CA HIS A 46 4.41 -31.97 12.94
C HIS A 46 3.59 -30.97 13.79
N PHE A 47 3.98 -30.78 15.05
CA PHE A 47 3.32 -29.89 16.01
C PHE A 47 3.57 -28.39 15.72
N MET A 48 4.75 -28.01 15.18
CA MET A 48 5.08 -26.60 14.88
C MET A 48 4.65 -26.14 13.47
N ARG A 49 4.33 -27.05 12.54
CA ARG A 49 3.68 -26.72 11.25
C ARG A 49 2.28 -26.14 11.44
N ALA A 50 1.70 -26.35 12.61
CA ALA A 50 0.32 -26.07 12.94
C ALA A 50 0.06 -24.63 13.39
N LEU A 51 0.97 -23.66 13.22
CA LEU A 51 0.90 -22.39 13.96
C LEU A 51 0.84 -21.12 13.08
N ASP A 52 0.56 -21.25 11.78
CA ASP A 52 0.58 -20.13 10.83
C ASP A 52 -0.69 -20.05 9.97
N PHE A 53 -1.50 -19.01 10.17
CA PHE A 53 -2.78 -18.81 9.48
C PHE A 53 -2.64 -18.81 7.94
N LEU A 54 -1.76 -17.98 7.39
CA LEU A 54 -1.59 -17.88 5.93
C LEU A 54 -1.00 -19.17 5.31
N PHE A 55 -0.23 -19.95 6.07
CA PHE A 55 0.25 -21.25 5.61
C PHE A 55 -0.93 -22.21 5.40
N HIS A 56 -1.77 -22.39 6.43
CA HIS A 56 -2.93 -23.30 6.37
C HIS A 56 -3.94 -22.92 5.28
N VAL A 57 -4.12 -21.62 5.01
CA VAL A 57 -4.98 -21.14 3.93
C VAL A 57 -4.44 -21.56 2.55
N PHE A 58 -3.15 -21.36 2.30
CA PHE A 58 -2.55 -21.60 0.98
C PHE A 58 -2.05 -23.04 0.77
N ASP A 59 -1.77 -23.80 1.84
CA ASP A 59 -1.32 -25.20 1.75
C ASP A 59 -2.47 -26.19 1.58
N ASN A 60 -3.71 -25.77 1.86
CA ASN A 60 -4.89 -26.59 1.68
C ASN A 60 -5.03 -27.09 0.22
N ASN A 61 -5.07 -28.42 0.05
CA ASN A 61 -5.09 -29.10 -1.25
C ASN A 61 -6.50 -29.52 -1.71
N GLN A 62 -7.57 -29.12 -1.01
CA GLN A 62 -8.92 -29.52 -1.38
C GLN A 62 -9.38 -28.79 -2.63
N ASN A 63 -9.65 -29.54 -3.71
CA ASN A 63 -10.14 -29.02 -4.97
C ASN A 63 -11.65 -28.82 -4.91
N VAL A 64 -12.08 -27.72 -4.28
CA VAL A 64 -13.49 -27.48 -3.94
C VAL A 64 -14.03 -26.17 -4.47
N PHE A 65 -13.22 -25.35 -5.14
CA PHE A 65 -13.67 -24.07 -5.69
C PHE A 65 -13.69 -24.09 -7.22
N HIS A 66 -14.78 -23.66 -7.85
CA HIS A 66 -14.78 -23.48 -9.31
C HIS A 66 -13.87 -22.33 -9.74
N SER A 67 -12.94 -22.63 -10.64
CA SER A 67 -12.22 -21.61 -11.40
C SER A 67 -13.16 -20.94 -12.43
N PRO A 68 -12.78 -19.78 -13.00
CA PRO A 68 -13.53 -19.16 -14.09
C PRO A 68 -13.73 -20.06 -15.33
N GLN A 69 -12.92 -21.13 -15.46
CA GLN A 69 -12.99 -22.13 -16.53
C GLN A 69 -13.85 -23.35 -16.14
N GLY A 70 -14.47 -23.34 -14.95
CA GLY A 70 -15.34 -24.41 -14.47
C GLY A 70 -14.61 -25.61 -13.85
N LYS A 71 -13.29 -25.56 -13.66
CA LYS A 71 -12.53 -26.62 -13.00
C LYS A 71 -12.52 -26.42 -11.48
N LEU A 72 -12.70 -27.49 -10.71
CA LEU A 72 -12.49 -27.44 -9.27
C LEU A 72 -10.99 -27.36 -8.94
N VAL A 73 -10.62 -26.35 -8.16
CA VAL A 73 -9.24 -26.02 -7.78
C VAL A 73 -9.15 -25.70 -6.29
N PRO A 74 -7.96 -25.76 -5.66
CA PRO A 74 -7.81 -25.34 -4.28
C PRO A 74 -7.77 -23.81 -4.18
N PHE A 75 -8.00 -23.27 -2.97
CA PHE A 75 -8.00 -21.82 -2.73
C PHE A 75 -6.74 -21.13 -3.26
N ARG A 76 -5.57 -21.75 -3.04
CA ARG A 76 -4.27 -21.27 -3.54
C ARG A 76 -4.30 -20.94 -5.04
N GLN A 77 -4.86 -21.86 -5.83
CA GLN A 77 -4.86 -21.74 -7.28
C GLN A 77 -5.92 -20.74 -7.71
N LEU A 78 -7.10 -20.77 -7.10
CA LEU A 78 -8.17 -19.80 -7.34
C LEU A 78 -7.68 -18.36 -7.15
N TYR A 79 -6.94 -18.11 -6.06
CA TYR A 79 -6.41 -16.79 -5.75
C TYR A 79 -5.27 -16.39 -6.70
N LEU A 80 -4.34 -17.30 -6.99
CA LEU A 80 -3.26 -17.07 -7.95
C LEU A 80 -3.81 -16.74 -9.35
N ASP A 81 -4.79 -17.50 -9.83
CA ASP A 81 -5.42 -17.31 -11.13
C ASP A 81 -6.14 -15.96 -11.22
N ALA A 82 -6.77 -15.51 -10.13
CA ALA A 82 -7.39 -14.19 -10.06
C ALA A 82 -6.35 -13.05 -10.19
N LEU A 83 -5.18 -13.20 -9.57
CA LEU A 83 -4.08 -12.24 -9.73
C LEU A 83 -3.51 -12.28 -11.16
N TYR A 84 -3.34 -13.48 -11.72
CA TYR A 84 -2.83 -13.68 -13.06
C TYR A 84 -3.77 -13.12 -14.14
N SER A 85 -5.09 -13.22 -13.95
CA SER A 85 -6.10 -12.71 -14.88
C SER A 85 -6.22 -11.18 -14.85
N SER A 86 -5.72 -10.51 -13.80
CA SER A 86 -5.75 -9.06 -13.68
C SER A 86 -5.00 -8.37 -14.84
N ASN A 87 -5.65 -7.38 -15.45
CA ASN A 87 -5.04 -6.56 -16.50
C ASN A 87 -4.07 -5.49 -15.97
N LYS A 88 -4.02 -5.29 -14.64
CA LYS A 88 -3.04 -4.44 -13.96
C LYS A 88 -1.89 -5.22 -13.34
N CYS A 89 -1.91 -6.55 -13.40
CA CYS A 89 -0.75 -7.37 -13.13
C CYS A 89 0.27 -7.22 -14.27
N SER A 90 1.48 -6.76 -13.97
CA SER A 90 2.51 -6.52 -15.00
C SER A 90 2.98 -7.83 -15.65
N LYS A 91 3.40 -7.77 -16.92
CA LYS A 91 3.96 -8.94 -17.62
C LYS A 91 5.13 -9.55 -16.86
N VAL A 92 6.08 -8.73 -16.40
CA VAL A 92 7.23 -9.18 -15.60
C VAL A 92 6.78 -9.95 -14.37
N LEU A 93 5.75 -9.49 -13.66
CA LEU A 93 5.25 -10.20 -12.48
C LEU A 93 4.60 -11.54 -12.87
N LYS A 94 3.82 -11.59 -13.96
CA LYS A 94 3.22 -12.83 -14.48
C LYS A 94 4.28 -13.85 -14.90
N ASP A 95 5.30 -13.39 -15.61
CA ASP A 95 6.43 -14.22 -16.05
C ASP A 95 7.14 -14.80 -14.82
N ARG A 96 7.41 -13.99 -13.78
CA ARG A 96 8.02 -14.48 -12.52
C ARG A 96 7.16 -15.47 -11.75
N MET A 97 5.85 -15.25 -11.65
CA MET A 97 4.94 -16.21 -10.99
C MET A 97 4.89 -17.54 -11.76
N THR A 98 5.06 -17.49 -13.08
CA THR A 98 5.13 -18.69 -13.94
C THR A 98 6.47 -19.41 -13.78
N GLU A 99 7.57 -18.67 -13.79
CA GLU A 99 8.94 -19.21 -13.63
C GLU A 99 9.15 -19.82 -12.25
N SER A 100 8.61 -19.19 -11.20
CA SER A 100 8.76 -19.62 -9.80
C SER A 100 7.39 -19.72 -9.13
N PRO A 101 6.78 -20.92 -9.09
CA PRO A 101 5.54 -21.16 -8.37
C PRO A 101 5.62 -20.80 -6.88
N ALA A 102 6.80 -20.99 -6.26
CA ALA A 102 7.05 -20.59 -4.89
C ALA A 102 6.89 -19.07 -4.71
N PHE A 103 7.47 -18.26 -5.62
CA PHE A 103 7.28 -16.81 -5.62
C PHE A 103 5.81 -16.43 -5.80
N GLY A 104 5.09 -17.10 -6.70
CA GLY A 104 3.65 -16.86 -6.90
C GLY A 104 2.81 -17.06 -5.64
N ILE A 105 3.13 -18.09 -4.84
CA ILE A 105 2.47 -18.33 -3.54
C ILE A 105 2.82 -17.22 -2.54
N GLU A 106 4.08 -16.84 -2.41
CA GLU A 106 4.47 -15.79 -1.46
C GLU A 106 3.89 -14.42 -1.85
N PHE A 107 3.88 -14.10 -3.15
CA PHE A 107 3.20 -12.93 -3.69
C PHE A 107 1.70 -12.93 -3.39
N SER A 108 1.04 -14.09 -3.53
CA SER A 108 -0.39 -14.23 -3.23
C SER A 108 -0.71 -13.98 -1.76
N LYS A 109 0.17 -14.40 -0.84
CA LYS A 109 0.03 -14.11 0.59
C LYS A 109 0.14 -12.62 0.88
N ILE A 110 1.13 -11.92 0.30
CA ILE A 110 1.25 -10.46 0.40
C ILE A 110 -0.01 -9.79 -0.18
N ALA A 111 -0.45 -10.24 -1.36
CA ALA A 111 -1.64 -9.71 -2.02
C ALA A 111 -2.92 -9.91 -1.20
N LEU A 112 -3.06 -11.03 -0.49
CA LEU A 112 -4.17 -11.26 0.44
C LEU A 112 -4.14 -10.24 1.59
N LEU A 113 -2.98 -9.99 2.19
CA LEU A 113 -2.81 -9.00 3.25
C LEU A 113 -3.07 -7.56 2.78
N VAL A 114 -2.72 -7.23 1.53
CA VAL A 114 -3.08 -5.94 0.92
C VAL A 114 -4.60 -5.88 0.65
N ASN A 115 -5.22 -6.97 0.23
CA ASN A 115 -6.66 -7.03 -0.08
C ASN A 115 -7.51 -6.74 1.17
N VAL A 116 -7.11 -7.28 2.32
CA VAL A 116 -7.76 -6.97 3.61
C VAL A 116 -7.22 -5.71 4.27
N ALA A 117 -6.39 -4.90 3.61
CA ALA A 117 -5.80 -3.68 4.16
C ALA A 117 -4.95 -3.87 5.44
N ARG A 118 -4.43 -5.08 5.69
CA ARG A 118 -3.44 -5.36 6.74
C ARG A 118 -2.09 -4.74 6.40
N ILE A 119 -1.68 -4.87 5.14
CA ILE A 119 -0.56 -4.14 4.55
C ILE A 119 -1.12 -2.90 3.86
N ASN A 120 -0.67 -1.72 4.28
CA ASN A 120 -1.10 -0.46 3.68
C ASN A 120 -0.35 -0.18 2.37
N THR A 121 -0.98 0.56 1.45
CA THR A 121 -0.40 1.00 0.18
C THR A 121 0.81 1.91 0.32
N THR A 122 1.06 2.52 1.47
CA THR A 122 2.26 3.36 1.64
C THR A 122 3.53 2.52 1.78
N MET A 123 3.40 1.22 2.05
CA MET A 123 4.51 0.30 2.27
C MET A 123 5.14 -0.17 0.96
N ALA A 124 6.45 -0.27 0.97
CA ALA A 124 7.26 -0.80 -0.12
C ALA A 124 8.14 -1.96 0.32
N PHE A 125 8.40 -2.87 -0.62
CA PHE A 125 9.15 -4.10 -0.36
C PHE A 125 10.49 -4.18 -1.08
N PHE A 126 10.94 -3.08 -1.70
CA PHE A 126 12.25 -2.97 -2.33
C PHE A 126 13.06 -1.83 -1.71
N PRO A 127 14.33 -2.06 -1.31
CA PRO A 127 15.13 -1.07 -0.61
C PRO A 127 15.55 0.11 -1.51
N GLU A 128 15.60 -0.09 -2.84
CA GLU A 128 16.07 0.90 -3.83
C GLU A 128 15.06 2.02 -4.12
N MET A 129 14.10 2.27 -3.22
CA MET A 129 13.11 3.32 -3.39
C MET A 129 13.76 4.69 -3.55
N LYS A 130 13.72 5.20 -4.79
CA LYS A 130 14.22 6.51 -5.21
C LYS A 130 13.48 7.71 -4.58
N THR A 131 12.48 7.48 -3.71
CA THR A 131 11.66 8.55 -3.11
C THR A 131 11.62 8.41 -1.58
N ALA A 132 11.78 9.54 -0.88
CA ALA A 132 11.71 9.64 0.58
C ALA A 132 10.28 9.55 1.14
N LEU A 133 9.25 9.62 0.26
CA LEU A 133 7.84 9.69 0.64
C LEU A 133 7.17 8.33 0.91
N ARG A 134 7.90 7.22 0.71
CA ARG A 134 7.39 5.86 0.95
C ARG A 134 8.25 5.16 1.98
N THR A 135 7.59 4.41 2.87
CA THR A 135 8.28 3.62 3.88
C THR A 135 8.60 2.24 3.33
N TYR A 136 9.86 1.85 3.41
CA TYR A 136 10.37 0.53 3.09
C TYR A 136 10.24 -0.37 4.31
N HIS A 137 9.62 -1.54 4.11
CA HIS A 137 9.53 -2.56 5.15
C HIS A 137 9.92 -3.91 4.54
N PRO A 138 11.06 -4.51 4.93
CA PRO A 138 11.34 -5.88 4.53
C PRO A 138 10.28 -6.82 5.09
N VAL A 139 9.94 -7.88 4.36
CA VAL A 139 8.98 -8.91 4.75
C VAL A 139 9.71 -10.26 4.74
N PRO A 140 10.60 -10.53 5.71
CA PRO A 140 11.57 -11.62 5.63
C PRO A 140 10.94 -13.00 5.41
N SER A 141 9.76 -13.21 5.99
CA SER A 141 9.07 -14.48 5.89
C SER A 141 8.53 -14.77 4.48
N LEU A 142 8.16 -13.73 3.71
CA LEU A 142 7.57 -13.80 2.38
C LEU A 142 8.54 -13.44 1.24
N GLN A 143 9.71 -12.84 1.54
CA GLN A 143 10.72 -12.45 0.54
C GLN A 143 11.88 -13.44 0.45
N LYS A 144 11.57 -14.74 0.36
CA LYS A 144 12.56 -15.82 0.36
C LYS A 144 13.13 -16.18 -1.01
N THR A 145 12.48 -15.70 -2.07
CA THR A 145 12.84 -15.96 -3.45
C THR A 145 13.39 -14.69 -4.08
N ASP A 146 14.39 -14.82 -4.96
CA ASP A 146 14.87 -13.69 -5.76
C ASP A 146 13.76 -13.14 -6.65
N GLY A 147 13.31 -11.93 -6.34
CA GLY A 147 12.24 -11.27 -7.08
C GLY A 147 11.75 -10.01 -6.38
N ASN A 148 11.59 -8.93 -7.13
CA ASN A 148 10.92 -7.74 -6.62
C ASN A 148 9.41 -8.05 -6.47
N ALA A 149 8.94 -8.16 -5.22
CA ALA A 149 7.56 -8.47 -4.87
C ALA A 149 6.53 -7.38 -5.28
N GLN A 150 6.96 -6.33 -5.99
CA GLN A 150 6.25 -5.07 -6.22
C GLN A 150 5.98 -4.30 -4.93
N ASP A 151 5.46 -3.08 -5.06
CA ASP A 151 5.02 -2.29 -3.90
C ASP A 151 3.52 -2.49 -3.66
N ALA A 152 3.06 -2.17 -2.45
CA ALA A 152 1.66 -2.32 -2.08
C ALA A 152 0.67 -1.54 -3.00
N PRO A 153 0.98 -0.34 -3.55
CA PRO A 153 0.13 0.33 -4.54
C PRO A 153 -0.09 -0.48 -5.82
N ARG A 154 0.97 -1.08 -6.39
CA ARG A 154 0.85 -1.90 -7.60
C ARG A 154 0.04 -3.16 -7.32
N ILE A 155 0.24 -3.78 -6.16
CA ILE A 155 -0.57 -4.91 -5.71
C ILE A 155 -2.04 -4.51 -5.58
N LYS A 156 -2.35 -3.38 -4.94
CA LYS A 156 -3.74 -2.88 -4.84
C LYS A 156 -4.37 -2.63 -6.22
N ASN A 157 -3.62 -2.06 -7.15
CA ASN A 157 -4.11 -1.84 -8.52
C ASN A 157 -4.35 -3.17 -9.25
N CYS A 158 -3.49 -4.18 -9.03
CA CYS A 158 -3.70 -5.53 -9.51
C CYS A 158 -5.00 -6.13 -8.96
N LEU A 159 -5.22 -6.07 -7.64
CA LEU A 159 -6.41 -6.59 -6.96
C LEU A 159 -7.70 -5.93 -7.46
N LYS A 160 -7.71 -4.60 -7.62
CA LYS A 160 -8.87 -3.87 -8.15
C LYS A 160 -9.30 -4.31 -9.56
N ALA A 161 -8.38 -4.88 -10.33
CA ALA A 161 -8.63 -5.34 -11.68
C ALA A 161 -8.69 -6.87 -11.81
N ALA A 162 -8.64 -7.60 -10.69
CA ALA A 162 -8.78 -9.06 -10.63
C ALA A 162 -10.26 -9.46 -10.70
N LEU A 163 -10.92 -9.12 -11.81
CA LEU A 163 -12.34 -9.35 -12.05
C LEU A 163 -12.58 -10.61 -12.87
N LEU A 164 -13.74 -11.24 -12.71
CA LEU A 164 -14.20 -12.29 -13.61
C LEU A 164 -14.58 -11.71 -14.99
N PRO A 165 -14.60 -12.54 -16.05
CA PRO A 165 -15.08 -12.11 -17.36
C PRO A 165 -16.51 -11.53 -17.35
N SER A 166 -17.40 -12.07 -16.51
CA SER A 166 -18.77 -11.58 -16.31
C SER A 166 -18.83 -10.20 -15.64
N GLU A 167 -17.78 -9.81 -14.91
CA GLU A 167 -17.66 -8.57 -14.14
C GLU A 167 -16.96 -7.45 -14.92
N PHE A 168 -16.48 -7.70 -16.14
CA PHE A 168 -15.89 -6.63 -16.97
C PHE A 168 -16.92 -5.66 -17.52
N LYS A 169 -18.16 -6.12 -17.71
CA LYS A 169 -19.26 -5.34 -18.30
C LYS A 169 -20.35 -4.99 -17.28
N SER A 170 -20.26 -5.55 -16.07
CA SER A 170 -21.24 -5.36 -15.00
C SER A 170 -20.53 -5.05 -13.69
N VAL A 171 -21.17 -4.29 -12.82
CA VAL A 171 -20.58 -3.97 -11.51
C VAL A 171 -20.45 -5.28 -10.70
N PRO A 172 -19.27 -5.58 -10.14
CA PRO A 172 -19.10 -6.71 -9.23
C PRO A 172 -20.07 -6.60 -8.05
N PRO A 173 -20.57 -7.73 -7.51
CA PRO A 173 -21.47 -7.68 -6.36
C PRO A 173 -20.75 -7.04 -5.16
N SER A 174 -21.47 -6.21 -4.42
CA SER A 174 -20.93 -5.35 -3.36
C SER A 174 -21.38 -5.76 -1.95
N THR A 175 -22.32 -6.70 -1.86
CA THR A 175 -22.87 -7.19 -0.60
C THR A 175 -22.81 -8.73 -0.53
N PRO A 176 -22.73 -9.31 0.69
CA PRO A 176 -22.75 -10.76 0.86
C PRO A 176 -24.00 -11.42 0.27
N ASP A 177 -25.16 -10.76 0.35
CA ASP A 177 -26.43 -11.30 -0.15
C ASP A 177 -26.52 -11.29 -1.68
N GLU A 178 -25.96 -10.29 -2.36
CA GLU A 178 -25.83 -10.29 -3.83
C GLU A 178 -24.96 -11.47 -4.32
N ILE A 179 -23.88 -11.78 -3.59
CA ILE A 179 -23.00 -12.91 -3.92
C ILE A 179 -23.78 -14.23 -3.77
N ILE A 180 -24.51 -14.39 -2.67
CA ILE A 180 -25.35 -15.58 -2.44
C ILE A 180 -26.44 -15.69 -3.52
N ALA A 181 -27.09 -14.59 -3.88
CA ALA A 181 -28.12 -14.58 -4.93
C ALA A 181 -27.56 -15.07 -6.28
N LYS A 182 -26.37 -14.58 -6.66
CA LYS A 182 -25.67 -15.06 -7.87
C LYS A 182 -25.27 -16.54 -7.75
N ARG A 183 -24.81 -16.97 -6.58
CA ARG A 183 -24.47 -18.37 -6.31
C ARG A 183 -25.70 -19.28 -6.47
N VAL A 184 -26.83 -18.89 -5.89
CA VAL A 184 -28.10 -19.63 -5.98
C VAL A 184 -28.67 -19.62 -7.41
N ALA A 185 -28.43 -18.55 -8.18
CA ALA A 185 -28.77 -18.50 -9.60
C ALA A 185 -27.86 -19.37 -10.49
N GLY A 186 -26.94 -20.15 -9.90
CA GLY A 186 -26.07 -21.09 -10.62
C GLY A 186 -24.78 -20.48 -11.17
N LEU A 187 -24.46 -19.21 -10.89
CA LEU A 187 -23.18 -18.64 -11.31
C LEU A 187 -22.04 -19.25 -10.48
N ARG A 188 -21.05 -19.82 -11.19
CA ARG A 188 -19.87 -20.46 -10.59
C ARG A 188 -18.58 -20.00 -11.30
N PRO A 189 -17.68 -19.29 -10.60
CA PRO A 189 -17.91 -18.60 -9.33
C PRO A 189 -18.87 -17.40 -9.48
N PRO A 190 -19.61 -17.01 -8.43
CA PRO A 190 -20.56 -15.88 -8.47
C PRO A 190 -19.86 -14.51 -8.55
N THR A 191 -18.61 -14.44 -8.08
CA THR A 191 -17.72 -13.28 -8.15
C THR A 191 -16.26 -13.72 -8.04
N SER A 192 -15.31 -12.86 -8.36
CA SER A 192 -13.89 -13.12 -8.11
C SER A 192 -13.63 -13.33 -6.60
N VAL A 193 -12.74 -14.25 -6.25
CA VAL A 193 -12.32 -14.47 -4.85
C VAL A 193 -11.73 -13.20 -4.23
N VAL A 194 -11.05 -12.37 -5.03
CA VAL A 194 -10.52 -11.08 -4.59
C VAL A 194 -11.64 -10.14 -4.18
N ASN A 195 -12.71 -10.07 -4.99
CA ASN A 195 -13.87 -9.24 -4.69
C ASN A 195 -14.65 -9.77 -3.48
N LEU A 196 -14.84 -11.09 -3.34
CA LEU A 196 -15.47 -11.66 -2.15
C LEU A 196 -14.74 -11.24 -0.87
N ILE A 197 -13.42 -11.37 -0.82
CA ILE A 197 -12.64 -10.97 0.36
C ILE A 197 -12.80 -9.48 0.66
N PHE A 198 -12.85 -8.64 -0.38
CA PHE A 198 -13.13 -7.21 -0.23
C PHE A 198 -14.55 -6.93 0.30
N VAL A 199 -15.56 -7.68 -0.15
CA VAL A 199 -16.93 -7.58 0.37
C VAL A 199 -16.98 -8.01 1.83
N LEU A 200 -16.38 -9.15 2.19
CA LEU A 200 -16.31 -9.61 3.58
C LEU A 200 -15.58 -8.63 4.50
N TYR A 201 -14.52 -7.98 4.00
CA TYR A 201 -13.83 -6.91 4.71
C TYR A 201 -14.79 -5.73 5.01
N ASN A 202 -15.53 -5.26 4.00
CA ASN A 202 -16.45 -4.13 4.14
C ASN A 202 -17.71 -4.47 4.93
N HIS A 203 -18.06 -5.75 5.02
CA HIS A 203 -19.24 -6.25 5.75
C HIS A 203 -18.87 -7.10 6.97
N ALA A 204 -17.67 -6.89 7.54
CA ALA A 204 -17.19 -7.65 8.69
C ALA A 204 -18.14 -7.60 9.90
N ALA A 205 -18.77 -6.45 10.16
CA ALA A 205 -19.67 -6.29 11.30
C ALA A 205 -21.00 -7.07 11.15
N PRO A 206 -21.75 -6.92 10.03
CA PRO A 206 -22.93 -7.78 9.78
C PRO A 206 -22.61 -9.27 9.73
N THR A 207 -21.47 -9.65 9.15
CA THR A 207 -21.08 -11.06 9.00
C THR A 207 -20.65 -11.70 10.33
N ALA A 208 -20.22 -10.89 11.32
CA ALA A 208 -19.87 -11.35 12.67
C ALA A 208 -21.01 -12.14 13.33
N ASN A 209 -22.21 -11.56 13.40
CA ASN A 209 -23.36 -12.24 14.01
C ASN A 209 -23.94 -13.35 13.12
N ARG A 210 -23.78 -13.23 11.80
CA ARG A 210 -24.25 -14.23 10.85
C ARG A 210 -23.48 -15.54 11.02
N HIS A 211 -22.15 -15.48 11.01
CA HIS A 211 -21.30 -16.66 10.96
C HIS A 211 -20.59 -16.99 12.26
N PHE A 212 -20.40 -16.01 13.15
CA PHE A 212 -19.81 -16.19 14.47
C PHE A 212 -20.84 -15.88 15.55
N ASP A 213 -20.39 -15.77 16.80
CA ASP A 213 -21.19 -15.43 17.99
C ASP A 213 -21.24 -13.92 18.29
N GLY A 214 -20.67 -13.09 17.40
CA GLY A 214 -20.56 -11.64 17.56
C GLY A 214 -19.30 -11.17 18.30
N THR A 215 -18.52 -12.10 18.90
CA THR A 215 -17.24 -11.76 19.57
C THR A 215 -16.07 -11.67 18.60
N ILE A 216 -16.17 -12.40 17.49
CA ILE A 216 -15.19 -12.48 16.41
C ILE A 216 -15.86 -12.05 15.10
N ASN A 217 -15.11 -11.34 14.26
CA ASN A 217 -15.52 -11.02 12.89
C ASN A 217 -14.45 -11.43 11.88
N PHE A 218 -14.77 -11.31 10.58
CA PHE A 218 -13.87 -11.70 9.49
C PHE A 218 -12.45 -11.09 9.59
N LEU A 219 -12.33 -9.82 10.01
CA LEU A 219 -11.03 -9.14 10.10
C LEU A 219 -10.17 -9.69 11.23
N ASP A 220 -10.79 -10.23 12.28
CA ASP A 220 -10.09 -10.76 13.44
C ASP A 220 -9.25 -11.99 13.10
N LEU A 221 -9.61 -12.73 12.04
CA LEU A 221 -8.83 -13.85 11.54
C LEU A 221 -7.41 -13.44 11.15
N PHE A 222 -7.23 -12.19 10.74
CA PHE A 222 -5.94 -11.63 10.33
C PHE A 222 -5.20 -10.95 11.47
N LEU A 223 -5.84 -10.67 12.62
CA LEU A 223 -5.25 -9.97 13.76
C LEU A 223 -4.47 -10.92 14.69
N PRO A 224 -3.47 -10.43 15.44
CA PRO A 224 -2.73 -11.20 16.44
C PRO A 224 -3.58 -11.42 17.70
N LYS A 225 -4.75 -12.04 17.55
CA LYS A 225 -5.62 -12.45 18.66
C LYS A 225 -5.22 -13.85 19.14
N PRO A 226 -5.52 -14.23 20.40
CA PRO A 226 -5.18 -15.53 20.96
C PRO A 226 -6.08 -16.64 20.38
N MET A 227 -5.96 -16.91 19.08
CA MET A 227 -6.77 -17.83 18.31
C MET A 227 -5.87 -18.76 17.52
N SER A 228 -6.18 -20.06 17.53
CA SER A 228 -5.47 -21.09 16.78
C SER A 228 -5.37 -20.75 15.30
N SER A 229 -4.16 -20.66 14.75
CA SER A 229 -3.91 -20.47 13.32
C SER A 229 -4.67 -21.46 12.39
N PRO A 230 -4.67 -22.78 12.64
CA PRO A 230 -5.36 -23.74 11.79
C PRO A 230 -6.87 -23.58 11.84
N ASP A 231 -7.44 -23.30 13.02
CA ASP A 231 -8.89 -23.10 13.14
C ASP A 231 -9.31 -21.79 12.46
N ARG A 232 -8.50 -20.73 12.58
CA ARG A 232 -8.70 -19.47 11.85
C ARG A 232 -8.68 -19.70 10.33
N ALA A 233 -7.73 -20.50 9.85
CA ALA A 233 -7.61 -20.81 8.44
C ALA A 233 -8.79 -21.66 7.94
N ASN A 234 -9.25 -22.62 8.74
CA ASN A 234 -10.42 -23.42 8.44
C ASN A 234 -11.69 -22.55 8.39
N ALA A 235 -11.88 -21.66 9.36
CA ALA A 235 -12.98 -20.69 9.37
C ALA A 235 -12.93 -19.72 8.18
N PHE A 236 -11.73 -19.27 7.78
CA PHE A 236 -11.53 -18.47 6.58
C PHE A 236 -11.96 -19.24 5.32
N LEU A 237 -11.44 -20.45 5.11
CA LEU A 237 -11.77 -21.27 3.95
C LEU A 237 -13.26 -21.65 3.92
N TRP A 238 -13.85 -21.92 5.09
CA TRP A 238 -15.28 -22.14 5.24
C TRP A 238 -16.09 -20.94 4.75
N LEU A 239 -15.71 -19.71 5.12
CA LEU A 239 -16.38 -18.49 4.63
C LEU A 239 -16.23 -18.34 3.12
N ILE A 240 -15.02 -18.56 2.58
CA ILE A 240 -14.80 -18.45 1.14
C ILE A 240 -15.68 -19.48 0.38
N TYR A 241 -15.74 -20.73 0.85
CA TYR A 241 -16.59 -21.75 0.25
C TYR A 241 -18.06 -21.39 0.39
N HIS A 242 -18.51 -21.00 1.59
CA HIS A 242 -19.89 -20.63 1.85
C HIS A 242 -20.41 -19.59 0.86
N TYR A 243 -19.60 -18.62 0.46
CA TYR A 243 -20.04 -17.57 -0.47
C TYR A 243 -19.82 -17.90 -1.95
N LEU A 244 -18.78 -18.65 -2.31
CA LEU A 244 -18.48 -18.95 -3.72
C LEU A 244 -19.11 -20.25 -4.22
N GLU A 245 -19.40 -21.20 -3.33
CA GLU A 245 -19.64 -22.59 -3.68
C GLU A 245 -20.77 -23.26 -2.88
N ASP A 246 -21.39 -24.26 -3.51
CA ASP A 246 -22.23 -25.27 -2.85
C ASP A 246 -22.34 -26.59 -3.64
N SER A 247 -21.62 -26.74 -4.77
CA SER A 247 -21.81 -27.86 -5.70
C SER A 247 -21.30 -29.21 -5.18
N VAL A 248 -20.31 -29.21 -4.28
CA VAL A 248 -19.67 -30.42 -3.76
C VAL A 248 -20.45 -30.99 -2.56
N GLY A 249 -21.61 -30.40 -2.24
CA GLY A 249 -22.45 -30.78 -1.12
C GLY A 249 -22.21 -29.91 0.11
N PRO A 250 -22.26 -30.48 1.34
CA PRO A 250 -21.96 -29.76 2.57
C PRO A 250 -20.60 -29.04 2.51
N ASN A 251 -20.41 -28.02 3.34
CA ASN A 251 -19.17 -27.26 3.31
C ASN A 251 -18.01 -28.20 3.73
N PRO A 252 -17.00 -28.42 2.88
CA PRO A 252 -15.92 -29.38 3.17
C PRO A 252 -15.01 -28.92 4.32
N PHE A 253 -15.16 -27.68 4.76
CA PHE A 253 -14.47 -27.09 5.91
C PHE A 253 -15.31 -27.14 7.19
N ASP A 254 -16.47 -27.82 7.19
CA ASP A 254 -17.30 -27.98 8.38
C ASP A 254 -16.58 -28.79 9.47
N ASP A 255 -16.74 -28.37 10.73
CA ASP A 255 -16.45 -29.17 11.91
C ASP A 255 -17.75 -29.68 12.55
N ALA A 256 -17.63 -30.35 13.70
CA ALA A 256 -18.81 -30.84 14.41
C ALA A 256 -19.78 -29.71 14.82
N TYR A 257 -19.26 -28.51 15.11
CA TYR A 257 -20.06 -27.37 15.52
C TYR A 257 -20.79 -26.74 14.32
N SER A 258 -20.10 -26.42 13.23
CA SER A 258 -20.71 -25.80 12.04
C SER A 258 -21.65 -26.74 11.31
N ALA A 259 -21.36 -28.04 11.29
CA ALA A 259 -22.27 -29.05 10.76
C ALA A 259 -23.60 -29.11 11.55
N ALA A 260 -23.54 -28.93 12.88
CA ALA A 260 -24.72 -28.87 13.74
C ALA A 260 -25.44 -27.51 13.71
N ASN A 261 -24.71 -26.42 13.42
CA ASN A 261 -25.20 -25.05 13.46
C ASN A 261 -25.15 -24.42 12.06
N LYS A 262 -26.18 -24.68 11.24
CA LYS A 262 -26.24 -24.20 9.85
C LYS A 262 -25.98 -22.70 9.74
N GLY A 263 -25.02 -22.35 8.89
CA GLY A 263 -24.63 -20.96 8.64
C GLY A 263 -23.63 -20.39 9.65
N LYS A 264 -23.22 -21.15 10.67
CA LYS A 264 -22.11 -20.78 11.55
C LYS A 264 -20.79 -21.36 11.03
N ALA A 265 -19.72 -20.58 11.16
CA ALA A 265 -18.37 -21.03 10.84
C ALA A 265 -17.88 -22.05 11.89
N PRO A 266 -16.86 -22.85 11.55
CA PRO A 266 -16.18 -23.75 12.48
C PRO A 266 -15.73 -23.04 13.74
N ALA A 267 -15.69 -23.78 14.85
CA ALA A 267 -15.26 -23.25 16.13
C ALA A 267 -13.77 -22.88 16.10
N ILE A 268 -13.42 -21.73 16.67
CA ILE A 268 -12.03 -21.28 16.75
C ILE A 268 -11.53 -21.45 18.19
N LYS A 269 -10.53 -22.31 18.39
CA LYS A 269 -9.94 -22.51 19.71
C LYS A 269 -9.20 -21.25 20.16
N ARG A 270 -9.52 -20.80 21.37
CA ARG A 270 -8.74 -19.76 22.06
C ARG A 270 -7.44 -20.36 22.62
N LEU A 271 -6.33 -19.71 22.38
CA LEU A 271 -5.02 -20.14 22.84
C LEU A 271 -4.71 -19.63 24.26
N THR A 272 -3.92 -20.41 24.99
CA THR A 272 -3.24 -19.95 26.21
C THR A 272 -2.11 -18.97 25.85
N LYS A 273 -1.54 -18.26 26.84
CA LYS A 273 -0.42 -17.34 26.57
C LYS A 273 0.81 -18.10 26.10
N GLU A 274 1.01 -19.30 26.66
CA GLU A 274 2.11 -20.21 26.34
C GLU A 274 1.99 -20.72 24.91
N ASP A 275 0.79 -21.19 24.51
CA ASP A 275 0.54 -21.64 23.13
C ASP A 275 0.66 -20.49 22.13
N GLN A 276 0.16 -19.30 22.50
CA GLN A 276 0.25 -18.12 21.65
C GLN A 276 1.71 -17.69 21.41
N ALA A 277 2.59 -17.82 22.42
CA ALA A 277 4.01 -17.49 22.30
C ALA A 277 4.78 -18.43 21.35
N LEU A 278 4.23 -19.61 21.07
CA LEU A 278 4.77 -20.55 20.09
C LEU A 278 4.29 -20.24 18.67
N GLU A 279 3.17 -19.52 18.50
CA GLU A 279 2.69 -19.11 17.18
C GLU A 279 3.51 -17.96 16.58
N ASN A 280 3.65 -17.96 15.25
CA ASN A 280 4.19 -16.84 14.48
C ASN A 280 5.60 -16.37 14.91
N VAL A 281 6.49 -17.30 15.29
CA VAL A 281 7.87 -16.96 15.72
C VAL A 281 8.82 -16.86 14.53
N ASP A 282 9.45 -15.70 14.29
CA ASP A 282 10.47 -15.54 13.23
C ASP A 282 11.67 -16.47 13.44
N THR A 283 12.11 -17.08 12.35
CA THR A 283 13.33 -17.91 12.32
C THR A 283 14.60 -17.06 12.46
N PRO A 284 15.73 -17.66 12.89
CA PRO A 284 17.02 -16.97 12.90
C PRO A 284 17.39 -16.34 11.55
N GLU A 285 17.14 -17.06 10.45
CA GLU A 285 17.43 -16.60 9.09
C GLU A 285 16.58 -15.39 8.68
N GLU A 286 15.31 -15.36 9.07
CA GLU A 286 14.43 -14.21 8.83
C GLU A 286 14.85 -12.99 9.65
N LYS A 287 15.25 -13.20 10.91
CA LYS A 287 15.79 -12.13 11.75
C LYS A 287 17.06 -11.56 11.16
N GLU A 288 17.96 -12.41 10.65
CA GLU A 288 19.19 -11.98 9.98
C GLU A 288 18.90 -11.23 8.67
N PHE A 289 18.02 -11.77 7.83
CA PHE A 289 17.60 -11.14 6.59
C PHE A 289 16.97 -9.77 6.84
N GLY A 290 16.07 -9.69 7.82
CA GLY A 290 15.44 -8.43 8.25
C GLY A 290 16.50 -7.39 8.61
N LYS A 291 17.44 -7.73 9.49
CA LYS A 291 18.56 -6.85 9.88
C LYS A 291 19.38 -6.39 8.69
N LYS A 292 19.74 -7.31 7.79
CA LYS A 292 20.50 -7.00 6.58
C LYS A 292 19.78 -5.97 5.71
N MET A 293 18.49 -6.15 5.47
CA MET A 293 17.70 -5.26 4.63
C MET A 293 17.45 -3.89 5.29
N THR A 294 17.24 -3.87 6.61
CA THR A 294 17.17 -2.62 7.40
C THR A 294 18.47 -1.81 7.26
N ASN A 295 19.63 -2.47 7.38
CA ASN A 295 20.93 -1.79 7.21
C ASN A 295 21.10 -1.23 5.79
N ILE A 296 20.74 -2.00 4.75
CA ILE A 296 20.79 -1.53 3.36
C ILE A 296 19.94 -0.27 3.17
N ARG A 297 18.74 -0.23 3.75
CA ARG A 297 17.87 0.95 3.69
C ARG A 297 18.47 2.15 4.42
N ASN A 298 19.03 1.95 5.61
CA ASN A 298 19.65 3.01 6.39
C ASN A 298 20.87 3.60 5.69
N ASP A 299 21.70 2.75 5.07
CA ASP A 299 22.85 3.18 4.27
C ASP A 299 22.40 4.00 3.05
N PHE A 300 21.32 3.60 2.39
CA PHE A 300 20.74 4.34 1.27
C PHE A 300 20.25 5.72 1.71
N LEU A 301 19.49 5.81 2.81
CA LEU A 301 19.00 7.09 3.34
C LEU A 301 20.15 8.02 3.74
N THR A 302 21.19 7.46 4.38
CA THR A 302 22.40 8.22 4.76
C THR A 302 23.07 8.81 3.53
N LYS A 303 23.27 8.00 2.47
CA LYS A 303 23.86 8.48 1.21
C LYS A 303 23.01 9.53 0.53
N LEU A 304 21.69 9.40 0.56
CA LEU A 304 20.76 10.37 -0.04
C LEU A 304 20.85 11.73 0.67
N VAL A 305 20.90 11.73 2.00
CA VAL A 305 21.07 12.93 2.83
C VAL A 305 22.45 13.56 2.62
N MET A 306 23.52 12.75 2.57
CA MET A 306 24.87 13.25 2.33
C MET A 306 25.03 13.83 0.92
N GLY A 307 24.47 13.18 -0.10
CA GLY A 307 24.48 13.67 -1.48
C GLY A 307 23.76 15.02 -1.63
N THR A 308 22.62 15.20 -0.96
CA THR A 308 21.92 16.50 -0.94
C THR A 308 22.73 17.58 -0.20
N ILE A 309 23.41 17.24 0.89
CA ILE A 309 24.30 18.18 1.60
C ILE A 309 25.49 18.59 0.72
N ASP A 310 26.10 17.64 0.01
CA ASP A 310 27.24 17.92 -0.87
C ASP A 310 26.85 18.76 -2.09
N ASP A 311 25.66 18.53 -2.65
CA ASP A 311 25.11 19.38 -3.71
C ASP A 311 24.83 20.81 -3.19
N HIS A 312 24.26 20.96 -1.99
CA HIS A 312 24.08 22.27 -1.35
C HIS A 312 25.40 22.98 -1.02
N LYS A 313 26.46 22.24 -0.64
CA LYS A 313 27.80 22.81 -0.44
C LYS A 313 28.40 23.29 -1.76
N LYS A 314 28.29 22.50 -2.82
CA LYS A 314 28.73 22.91 -4.16
C LYS A 314 27.96 24.13 -4.67
N THR A 315 26.65 24.24 -4.44
CA THR A 315 25.89 25.43 -4.82
C THR A 315 26.30 26.67 -4.00
N LYS A 316 26.67 26.50 -2.73
CA LYS A 316 27.21 27.59 -1.90
C LYS A 316 28.62 28.02 -2.32
N ASP A 317 29.46 27.08 -2.77
CA ASP A 317 30.82 27.38 -3.23
C ASP A 317 30.88 27.97 -4.66
N ILE A 318 29.78 27.93 -5.41
CA ILE A 318 29.67 28.48 -6.78
C ILE A 318 29.04 29.88 -6.82
N LEU A 319 28.52 30.40 -5.70
CA LEU A 319 28.08 31.80 -5.61
C LEU A 319 29.30 32.69 -5.29
N PRO A 320 29.69 33.63 -6.18
CA PRO A 320 30.71 34.60 -5.82
C PRO A 320 30.17 35.42 -4.64
N GLN A 321 30.98 35.59 -3.59
CA GLN A 321 30.72 36.57 -2.54
C GLN A 321 30.56 37.94 -3.21
N TYR A 322 29.32 38.40 -3.38
CA TYR A 322 29.02 39.77 -3.72
C TYR A 322 29.34 40.63 -2.49
N THR A 323 30.61 41.07 -2.39
CA THR A 323 30.93 42.26 -1.61
C THR A 323 30.23 43.45 -2.28
N THR A 324 29.35 44.10 -1.53
CA THR A 324 28.69 45.35 -1.88
C THR A 324 29.71 46.48 -1.98
N THR A 325 30.38 46.58 -3.12
CA THR A 325 31.09 47.80 -3.53
C THR A 325 30.50 48.26 -4.84
N ILE A 326 29.79 49.39 -4.78
CA ILE A 326 29.25 50.11 -5.93
C ILE A 326 30.42 50.42 -6.88
N PRO A 327 30.43 49.96 -8.14
CA PRO A 327 31.48 50.33 -9.08
C PRO A 327 31.29 51.79 -9.52
N PRO A 328 32.36 52.58 -9.67
CA PRO A 328 32.26 53.93 -10.20
C PRO A 328 31.87 53.88 -11.70
N PRO A 329 31.24 54.95 -12.22
CA PRO A 329 30.80 54.98 -13.62
C PRO A 329 32.00 54.92 -14.58
N PRO A 330 31.82 54.32 -15.78
CA PRO A 330 32.91 54.14 -16.73
C PRO A 330 33.39 55.49 -17.30
N LYS A 331 34.71 55.63 -17.43
CA LYS A 331 35.31 56.78 -18.12
C LYS A 331 35.20 56.61 -19.64
N PRO A 332 34.98 57.69 -20.43
CA PRO A 332 34.88 57.58 -21.88
C PRO A 332 36.24 57.29 -22.50
N GLY A 333 36.36 56.20 -23.27
CA GLY A 333 37.49 56.02 -24.21
C GLY A 333 38.21 54.69 -24.30
N GLU A 334 37.78 53.60 -23.63
CA GLU A 334 38.45 52.29 -23.78
C GLU A 334 37.73 51.32 -24.75
N PRO A 335 38.48 50.59 -25.61
CA PRO A 335 37.91 49.71 -26.63
C PRO A 335 37.52 48.33 -26.07
N TYR A 336 36.36 47.84 -26.50
CA TYR A 336 35.80 46.51 -26.16
C TYR A 336 36.76 45.36 -26.52
N LYS A 337 37.09 44.49 -25.56
CA LYS A 337 37.74 43.20 -25.82
C LYS A 337 36.69 42.15 -26.17
N TYR A 338 36.93 41.44 -27.28
CA TYR A 338 36.09 40.43 -27.91
C TYR A 338 35.82 39.21 -27.01
N TYR A 339 34.57 38.74 -27.03
CA TYR A 339 34.14 37.45 -26.50
C TYR A 339 34.61 36.31 -27.43
N ILE A 340 35.32 35.32 -26.89
CA ILE A 340 35.68 34.07 -27.59
C ILE A 340 34.51 33.08 -27.40
N PRO A 341 33.87 32.55 -28.47
CA PRO A 341 32.78 31.60 -28.32
C PRO A 341 33.26 30.22 -27.88
N ASP A 342 32.61 29.71 -26.85
CA ASP A 342 32.74 28.34 -26.34
C ASP A 342 32.16 27.30 -27.33
N PRO A 343 32.96 26.33 -27.82
CA PRO A 343 32.52 25.30 -28.77
C PRO A 343 31.33 24.46 -28.28
N GLU A 344 31.16 24.28 -26.96
CA GLU A 344 30.09 23.47 -26.38
C GLU A 344 28.71 24.13 -26.54
N ARG A 345 28.67 25.47 -26.55
CA ARG A 345 27.44 26.26 -26.66
C ARG A 345 26.86 26.26 -28.08
N GLU A 346 27.70 26.14 -29.11
CA GLU A 346 27.26 26.00 -30.50
C GLU A 346 26.78 24.57 -30.83
N MET A 347 27.34 23.56 -30.16
CA MET A 347 26.85 22.18 -30.27
C MET A 347 25.44 22.04 -29.66
N ALA A 348 25.19 22.69 -28.53
CA ALA A 348 23.86 22.75 -27.91
C ALA A 348 22.80 23.43 -28.79
N LYS A 349 23.16 24.51 -29.50
CA LYS A 349 22.26 25.19 -30.46
C LYS A 349 21.96 24.35 -31.71
N LYS A 350 22.92 23.55 -32.20
CA LYS A 350 22.70 22.62 -33.32
C LYS A 350 21.76 21.48 -32.96
N ILE A 351 21.88 20.93 -31.75
CA ILE A 351 21.00 19.86 -31.23
C ILE A 351 19.57 20.40 -31.03
N SER A 352 19.43 21.64 -30.55
CA SER A 352 18.13 22.31 -30.40
C SER A 352 17.42 22.55 -31.75
N LYS A 353 18.14 22.86 -32.83
CA LYS A 353 17.56 23.06 -34.18
C LYS A 353 17.11 21.77 -34.88
N MET A 354 17.60 20.59 -34.48
CA MET A 354 17.18 19.31 -35.07
C MET A 354 15.87 18.75 -34.50
N ARG A 355 15.42 19.23 -33.33
CA ARG A 355 14.16 18.79 -32.69
C ARG A 355 12.96 19.64 -33.11
N GLY A 356 12.70 19.70 -34.42
CA GLY A 356 11.51 20.37 -34.94
C GLY A 356 11.09 19.89 -36.32
N LYS A 357 10.20 18.89 -36.36
CA LYS A 357 9.14 18.59 -37.34
C LYS A 357 8.48 17.28 -36.89
N PHE A 358 7.15 17.26 -36.69
CA PHE A 358 6.33 16.15 -36.14
C PHE A 358 6.06 16.12 -34.63
N TYR A 359 5.72 17.25 -34.03
CA TYR A 359 4.72 17.26 -32.96
C TYR A 359 3.66 18.31 -33.32
N HIS A 360 2.39 17.88 -33.30
CA HIS A 360 1.25 18.70 -33.67
C HIS A 360 1.17 19.95 -32.78
N LYS A 361 1.08 21.12 -33.43
CA LYS A 361 0.71 22.39 -32.80
C LYS A 361 -0.66 22.26 -32.14
N ILE A 362 -0.70 22.14 -30.82
CA ILE A 362 -1.76 22.78 -30.05
C ILE A 362 -1.26 24.21 -29.84
N ALA A 363 -1.92 25.17 -30.47
CA ALA A 363 -1.58 26.58 -30.33
C ALA A 363 -1.80 26.99 -28.87
N ARG A 364 -0.71 27.19 -28.11
CA ARG A 364 -0.74 27.95 -26.87
C ARG A 364 -1.08 29.39 -27.26
N ILE A 365 -2.33 29.77 -27.07
CA ILE A 365 -2.75 31.17 -27.11
C ILE A 365 -2.27 31.76 -25.79
N THR A 366 -1.07 32.34 -25.79
CA THR A 366 -0.70 33.29 -24.73
C THR A 366 -1.50 34.56 -24.97
N PRO A 367 -2.35 35.02 -24.04
CA PRO A 367 -2.98 36.33 -24.15
C PRO A 367 -1.89 37.42 -24.04
N PRO A 368 -2.13 38.62 -24.60
CA PRO A 368 -1.23 39.76 -24.45
C PRO A 368 -1.12 40.17 -22.96
N PRO A 369 -0.08 40.92 -22.57
CA PRO A 369 0.10 41.34 -21.19
C PRO A 369 -1.02 42.32 -20.82
N GLY A 370 -1.99 41.85 -20.06
CA GLY A 370 -3.18 42.59 -19.64
C GLY A 370 -3.85 41.93 -18.45
N ASP A 371 -4.23 42.79 -17.49
CA ASP A 371 -4.97 42.62 -16.24
C ASP A 371 -4.67 41.40 -15.36
N GLU A 372 -4.36 41.66 -14.08
CA GLU A 372 -4.16 40.64 -13.05
C GLU A 372 -5.34 39.63 -13.03
N ARG A 373 -5.04 38.35 -13.25
CA ARG A 373 -6.05 37.28 -13.22
C ARG A 373 -6.68 37.17 -11.82
N SER A 374 -7.98 36.90 -11.76
CA SER A 374 -8.64 36.56 -10.49
C SER A 374 -8.17 35.19 -9.98
N MET A 375 -8.40 34.86 -8.69
CA MET A 375 -8.02 33.55 -8.14
C MET A 375 -8.69 32.38 -8.88
N LEU A 376 -9.94 32.58 -9.33
CA LEU A 376 -10.67 31.56 -10.08
C LEU A 376 -10.09 31.38 -11.49
N ASP A 377 -9.75 32.49 -12.15
CA ASP A 377 -9.17 32.46 -13.49
C ASP A 377 -7.76 31.85 -13.47
N GLN A 378 -6.97 32.13 -12.43
CA GLN A 378 -5.66 31.50 -12.26
C GLN A 378 -5.79 30.00 -11.96
N ALA A 379 -6.76 29.59 -11.12
CA ALA A 379 -7.01 28.16 -10.88
C ALA A 379 -7.42 27.43 -12.16
N TRP A 380 -8.28 28.04 -12.98
CA TRP A 380 -8.67 27.49 -14.28
C TRP A 380 -7.48 27.43 -15.25
N HIS A 381 -6.65 28.48 -15.27
CA HIS A 381 -5.44 28.53 -16.08
C HIS A 381 -4.43 27.44 -15.71
N VAL A 382 -4.22 27.17 -14.42
CA VAL A 382 -3.34 26.10 -13.94
C VAL A 382 -3.85 24.74 -14.39
N VAL A 383 -5.15 24.45 -14.20
CA VAL A 383 -5.72 23.14 -14.59
C VAL A 383 -5.59 22.89 -16.10
N MET A 384 -5.68 23.94 -16.93
CA MET A 384 -5.65 23.80 -18.38
C MET A 384 -4.23 23.77 -18.97
N ASN A 385 -3.23 24.32 -18.27
CA ASN A 385 -1.90 24.52 -18.83
C ASN A 385 -0.77 23.83 -18.06
N HIS A 386 -1.03 23.32 -16.86
CA HIS A 386 -0.04 22.58 -16.07
C HIS A 386 0.02 21.11 -16.53
N ASP A 387 1.22 20.60 -16.80
CA ASP A 387 1.42 19.19 -17.10
C ASP A 387 1.26 18.37 -15.81
N PRO A 388 0.34 17.38 -15.74
CA PRO A 388 0.17 16.54 -14.55
C PRO A 388 1.39 15.66 -14.21
N LEU A 389 2.39 15.61 -15.09
CA LEU A 389 3.63 14.85 -14.91
C LEU A 389 4.84 15.72 -14.54
N GLU A 390 4.71 17.05 -14.50
CA GLU A 390 5.74 17.95 -13.98
C GLU A 390 5.87 17.81 -12.46
N ASP A 391 7.11 17.73 -11.96
CA ASP A 391 7.42 17.45 -10.56
C ASP A 391 7.15 18.69 -9.69
N SER A 392 6.51 18.53 -8.54
CA SER A 392 6.06 19.63 -7.66
C SER A 392 7.19 20.53 -7.11
N SER A 393 8.45 20.19 -7.37
CA SER A 393 9.63 20.94 -6.93
C SER A 393 10.14 21.96 -7.96
N GLU A 394 9.65 21.95 -9.20
CA GLU A 394 9.96 23.01 -10.17
C GLU A 394 8.97 24.18 -9.96
N GLU A 395 9.48 25.34 -9.53
CA GLU A 395 8.67 26.55 -9.44
C GLU A 395 8.16 26.92 -10.84
N SER A 396 6.83 26.89 -11.00
CA SER A 396 6.16 27.37 -12.21
C SER A 396 6.58 28.81 -12.50
N GLN A 397 7.13 29.08 -13.69
CA GLN A 397 7.59 30.40 -14.12
C GLN A 397 6.46 31.43 -14.34
N ASP A 398 5.21 31.11 -13.97
CA ASP A 398 4.05 31.99 -14.11
C ASP A 398 3.96 32.96 -12.92
N GLU A 399 4.17 34.26 -13.16
CA GLU A 399 4.00 35.34 -12.17
C GLU A 399 2.61 35.31 -11.50
N GLY A 400 1.57 34.80 -12.19
CA GLY A 400 0.23 34.61 -11.64
C GLY A 400 0.18 33.64 -10.45
N THR A 401 1.12 32.71 -10.36
CA THR A 401 1.24 31.74 -9.27
C THR A 401 1.69 32.41 -7.97
N ALA A 402 2.66 33.33 -8.05
CA ALA A 402 3.12 34.09 -6.88
C ALA A 402 2.03 35.01 -6.31
N ILE A 403 1.25 35.64 -7.18
CA ILE A 403 0.11 36.49 -6.80
C ILE A 403 -1.01 35.66 -6.14
N ASP A 404 -1.32 34.47 -6.68
CA ASP A 404 -2.30 33.56 -6.09
C ASP A 404 -1.87 33.08 -4.69
N TYR A 405 -0.59 32.71 -4.51
CA TYR A 405 -0.07 32.34 -3.19
C TYR A 405 -0.17 33.49 -2.18
N SER A 406 0.18 34.71 -2.58
CA SER A 406 0.06 35.91 -1.73
C SER A 406 -1.38 36.18 -1.30
N ARG A 407 -2.35 36.07 -2.24
CA ARG A 407 -3.79 36.24 -1.95
C ARG A 407 -4.34 35.14 -1.04
N ARG A 408 -3.97 33.87 -1.27
CA ARG A 408 -4.33 32.75 -0.40
C ARG A 408 -3.77 32.91 1.01
N LEU A 409 -2.52 33.36 1.13
CA LEU A 409 -1.90 33.63 2.43
C LEU A 409 -2.62 34.77 3.16
N SER A 410 -3.02 35.83 2.46
CA SER A 410 -3.83 36.92 3.03
C SER A 410 -5.19 36.41 3.56
N ILE A 411 -5.90 35.58 2.78
CA ILE A 411 -7.17 34.96 3.20
C ILE A 411 -6.97 34.05 4.41
N LEU A 412 -5.94 33.19 4.40
CA LEU A 412 -5.62 32.32 5.54
C LEU A 412 -5.27 33.12 6.78
N THR A 413 -4.60 34.26 6.63
CA THR A 413 -4.28 35.17 7.72
C THR A 413 -5.53 35.86 8.27
N GLN A 414 -6.51 36.19 7.42
CA GLN A 414 -7.80 36.75 7.84
C GLN A 414 -8.75 35.72 8.49
N LEU A 415 -8.60 34.44 8.15
CA LEU A 415 -9.36 33.34 8.75
C LEU A 415 -8.74 32.80 10.05
N ARG A 416 -7.46 33.09 10.32
CA ARG A 416 -6.84 32.82 11.63
C ARG A 416 -7.61 33.56 12.74
N ALA A 417 -7.74 32.90 13.90
CA ALA A 417 -8.51 33.35 15.05
C ALA A 417 -10.05 33.44 14.86
N ARG A 418 -10.61 32.86 13.78
CA ARG A 418 -12.06 32.61 13.65
C ARG A 418 -12.35 31.12 13.74
N SER A 419 -13.37 30.72 14.50
CA SER A 419 -13.75 29.30 14.60
C SER A 419 -14.07 28.74 13.21
N PRO A 420 -13.61 27.52 12.85
CA PRO A 420 -13.06 26.49 13.73
C PRO A 420 -11.52 26.49 13.84
N THR A 421 -10.84 27.55 13.42
CA THR A 421 -9.38 27.62 13.43
C THR A 421 -8.85 27.85 14.85
N PRO A 422 -7.94 27.01 15.38
CA PRO A 422 -7.43 27.15 16.75
C PRO A 422 -6.58 28.42 16.95
N ASP A 423 -6.62 28.95 18.16
CA ASP A 423 -5.96 30.20 18.56
C ASP A 423 -4.48 30.00 18.91
N LEU A 424 -3.64 31.00 18.64
CA LEU A 424 -2.17 30.89 18.61
C LEU A 424 -1.46 31.02 19.97
N THR A 425 -2.13 30.83 21.10
CA THR A 425 -1.54 31.14 22.42
C THR A 425 -0.82 29.99 23.12
N LEU A 426 -0.47 28.90 22.43
CA LEU A 426 0.41 27.87 23.00
C LEU A 426 1.42 27.38 21.96
N VAL A 427 2.48 28.16 21.74
CA VAL A 427 3.76 27.64 21.23
C VAL A 427 4.78 27.96 22.31
N ASP A 428 4.89 27.08 23.30
CA ASP A 428 6.05 27.05 24.18
C ASP A 428 7.24 26.52 23.37
N ASP A 429 8.35 27.26 23.39
CA ASP A 429 9.65 26.93 22.78
C ASP A 429 10.38 25.74 23.49
N GLU A 430 9.67 24.68 23.90
CA GLU A 430 10.31 23.43 24.34
C GLU A 430 10.00 22.27 23.37
N PRO A 431 11.03 21.49 22.95
CA PRO A 431 10.80 20.27 22.18
C PRO A 431 10.04 19.23 23.05
N PRO A 432 9.14 18.42 22.46
CA PRO A 432 8.23 17.60 23.23
C PRO A 432 8.97 16.52 24.03
N ARG A 433 9.00 16.68 25.36
CA ARG A 433 9.39 15.62 26.28
C ARG A 433 8.25 14.60 26.37
N PHE A 434 8.54 13.34 26.05
CA PHE A 434 7.65 12.23 26.32
C PHE A 434 7.34 12.15 27.82
N ARG A 435 6.10 12.45 28.23
CA ARG A 435 5.60 12.04 29.55
C ARG A 435 5.46 10.52 29.57
N ARG A 436 6.35 9.89 30.32
CA ARG A 436 6.03 8.67 31.06
C ARG A 436 5.02 9.09 32.16
N ASP A 437 4.33 8.14 32.76
CA ASP A 437 3.45 8.35 33.93
C ASP A 437 1.98 8.66 33.59
N ILE A 438 1.25 7.63 33.13
CA ILE A 438 -0.16 7.43 33.49
C ILE A 438 -0.34 5.94 33.84
N GLU A 439 -0.44 5.66 35.14
CA GLU A 439 -1.03 4.43 35.69
C GLU A 439 -2.56 4.48 35.48
N TRP A 440 -3.16 3.35 35.12
CA TRP A 440 -4.61 3.21 34.94
C TRP A 440 -5.17 2.26 36.00
N ASP A 441 -5.96 2.81 36.93
CA ASP A 441 -7.03 2.08 37.64
C ASP A 441 -8.27 1.96 36.73
#